data_AF-A0A949NK50-F1
#
_entry.id   AF-A0A949NK50-F1
#
_cell.length_a   1.000
_cell.length_b   1.000
_cell.length_c   1.000
_cell.angle_alpha   90.00
_cell.angle_beta   90.00
_cell.angle_gamma   90.00
#
_symmetry.space_group_name_H-M   'P 1'
#
loop_
_entity.id
_entity.type
_entity.pdbx_description
1 polymer ?
#
loop_
_entity_poly.entity_id
_entity_poly.type
_entity_poly.pdbx_seq_one_letter_code
_entity_poly.pdbx_strand_id
1 'polypeptide(L)'
;MSRAAQDRLAGMLTALKAALSYFGVVFALGFVLGTIRTLVILPLTGELAAVALELPLMIAASWIVCGWALRRFKVSTDTGSRTAMSLAALILLMGAELLVSLLVAGRSPAEHLMLYRTAPVLLGLCGQLAYAAFPLIRLR
;
A
#
# COMPACT_ATOMS: atom_id res chain seq x y z
N MET A 1 3.19 -25.52 -24.44
CA MET A 1 3.27 -25.12 -23.01
C MET A 1 2.42 -26.10 -22.19
N SER A 2 2.91 -26.60 -21.05
CA SER A 2 2.15 -27.53 -20.19
C SER A 2 0.95 -26.83 -19.52
N ARG A 3 -0.16 -27.55 -19.29
CA ARG A 3 -1.36 -27.03 -18.59
C ARG A 3 -1.01 -26.37 -17.24
N ALA A 4 -0.09 -27.00 -16.49
CA ALA A 4 0.40 -26.46 -15.22
C ALA A 4 1.07 -25.07 -15.35
N ALA A 5 1.70 -24.78 -16.49
CA ALA A 5 2.29 -23.47 -16.74
C ALA A 5 1.24 -22.41 -17.07
N GLN A 6 0.17 -22.78 -17.78
CA GLN A 6 -0.98 -21.90 -18.05
C GLN A 6 -1.72 -21.55 -16.75
N ASP A 7 -1.94 -22.53 -15.87
CA ASP A 7 -2.64 -22.30 -14.60
C ASP A 7 -1.84 -21.36 -13.68
N ARG A 8 -0.51 -21.52 -13.62
CA ARG A 8 0.38 -20.61 -12.89
C ARG A 8 0.36 -19.19 -13.44
N LEU A 9 0.38 -19.03 -14.76
CA LEU A 9 0.31 -17.72 -15.40
C LEU A 9 -1.03 -17.03 -15.11
N ALA A 10 -2.14 -17.77 -15.19
CA ALA A 10 -3.46 -17.26 -14.87
C ALA A 10 -3.57 -16.82 -13.39
N GLY A 11 -2.99 -17.61 -12.47
CA GLY A 11 -2.88 -17.25 -11.06
C GLY A 11 -2.09 -15.95 -10.84
N MET A 12 -0.95 -15.80 -11.50
CA MET A 12 -0.11 -14.60 -11.43
C MET A 12 -0.85 -13.36 -11.95
N LEU A 13 -1.52 -13.45 -13.11
CA LEU A 13 -2.29 -12.34 -13.66
C LEU A 13 -3.45 -11.93 -12.74
N THR A 14 -4.07 -12.90 -12.08
CA THR A 14 -5.12 -12.66 -11.09
C THR A 14 -4.57 -11.92 -9.87
N ALA A 15 -3.40 -12.33 -9.38
CA ALA A 15 -2.70 -11.66 -8.28
C ALA A 15 -2.34 -10.20 -8.64
N LEU A 16 -1.86 -9.95 -9.86
CA LEU A 16 -1.54 -8.59 -10.33
C LEU A 16 -2.78 -7.69 -10.45
N LYS A 17 -3.90 -8.21 -10.96
CA LYS A 17 -5.17 -7.46 -11.00
C LYS A 17 -5.68 -7.13 -9.59
N ALA A 18 -5.55 -8.09 -8.67
CA ALA A 18 -5.88 -7.89 -7.27
C ALA A 18 -4.98 -6.85 -6.61
N ALA A 19 -3.67 -6.88 -6.89
CA ALA A 19 -2.71 -5.90 -6.40
C ALA A 19 -3.04 -4.49 -6.87
N LEU A 20 -3.34 -4.32 -8.16
CA LEU A 20 -3.73 -3.02 -8.72
C LEU A 20 -5.00 -2.47 -8.08
N SER A 21 -6.00 -3.32 -7.86
CA SER A 21 -7.26 -2.90 -7.21
C SER A 21 -7.08 -2.61 -5.73
N TYR A 22 -6.29 -3.43 -5.03
CA TYR A 22 -5.96 -3.24 -3.62
C TYR A 22 -5.21 -1.92 -3.41
N PHE A 23 -4.16 -1.70 -4.19
CA PHE A 23 -3.42 -0.44 -4.24
C PHE A 23 -4.36 0.73 -4.56
N GLY A 24 -5.15 0.66 -5.63
CA GLY A 24 -5.96 1.80 -6.06
C GLY A 24 -6.94 2.27 -4.99
N VAL A 25 -7.62 1.33 -4.32
CA VAL A 25 -8.57 1.67 -3.25
C VAL A 25 -7.84 2.20 -2.00
N VAL A 26 -6.79 1.52 -1.53
CA VAL A 26 -6.07 1.96 -0.32
C VAL A 26 -5.33 3.28 -0.55
N PHE A 27 -4.73 3.47 -1.72
CA PHE A 27 -4.09 4.73 -2.09
C PHE A 27 -5.10 5.88 -2.13
N ALA A 28 -6.28 5.68 -2.73
CA ALA A 28 -7.31 6.71 -2.74
C ALA A 28 -7.76 7.10 -1.32
N LEU A 29 -7.98 6.11 -0.45
CA LEU A 29 -8.31 6.35 0.96
C LEU A 29 -7.19 7.09 1.70
N GLY A 30 -5.94 6.63 1.53
CA GLY A 30 -4.77 7.25 2.13
C GLY A 30 -4.47 8.65 1.60
N PHE A 31 -4.80 8.93 0.34
CA PHE A 31 -4.67 10.28 -0.21
C PHE A 31 -5.67 11.24 0.44
N VAL A 32 -6.93 10.82 0.59
CA VAL A 32 -7.97 11.61 1.28
C VAL A 32 -7.61 11.82 2.75
N LEU A 33 -7.27 10.74 3.46
CA LEU A 33 -6.87 10.81 4.88
C LEU A 33 -5.59 11.62 5.06
N GLY A 34 -4.58 11.42 4.22
CA GLY A 34 -3.34 12.18 4.23
C GLY A 34 -3.54 13.67 3.94
N THR A 35 -4.52 14.02 3.10
CA THR A 35 -4.92 15.42 2.88
C THR A 35 -5.52 16.02 4.15
N ILE A 36 -6.46 15.31 4.80
CA ILE A 36 -7.06 15.74 6.08
C ILE A 36 -5.96 15.86 7.15
N ARG A 37 -5.08 14.87 7.25
CA ARG A 37 -3.95 14.87 8.17
C ARG A 37 -3.09 16.10 7.98
N THR A 38 -2.74 16.44 6.75
CA THR A 38 -1.82 17.54 6.44
C THR A 38 -2.47 18.91 6.66
N LEU A 39 -3.73 19.09 6.27
CA LEU A 39 -4.41 20.40 6.34
C LEU A 39 -5.03 20.70 7.70
N VAL A 40 -5.46 19.66 8.43
CA VAL A 40 -6.26 19.83 9.65
C VAL A 40 -5.51 19.33 10.89
N ILE A 41 -4.98 18.10 10.86
CA ILE A 41 -4.42 17.47 12.07
C ILE A 41 -3.01 17.97 12.35
N LEU A 42 -2.16 18.04 11.32
CA LEU A 42 -0.76 18.44 11.42
C LEU A 42 -0.57 19.82 12.08
N PRO A 43 -1.32 20.88 11.73
CA PRO A 43 -1.19 22.18 12.40
C PRO A 43 -1.52 22.14 13.90
N LEU A 44 -2.32 21.16 14.34
CA LEU A 44 -2.81 21.06 15.72
C LEU A 44 -1.93 20.15 16.60
N THR A 45 -1.33 19.12 16.01
CA THR A 45 -0.63 18.06 16.76
C THR A 45 0.86 17.91 16.41
N GLY A 46 1.32 18.52 15.31
CA GLY A 46 2.63 18.26 14.71
C GLY A 46 2.66 16.98 13.87
N GLU A 47 3.73 16.83 13.08
CA GLU A 47 3.83 15.79 12.03
C GLU A 47 3.76 14.35 12.56
N LEU A 48 4.55 14.01 13.59
CA LEU A 48 4.64 12.64 14.08
C LEU A 48 3.32 12.16 14.68
N ALA A 49 2.70 12.98 15.53
CA ALA A 49 1.42 12.65 16.14
C ALA A 49 0.31 12.55 15.08
N ALA A 50 0.32 13.43 14.07
CA ALA A 50 -0.64 13.38 13.00
C ALA A 50 -0.56 12.05 12.21
N VAL A 51 0.66 11.58 11.90
CA VAL A 51 0.85 10.28 11.25
C VAL A 51 0.42 9.13 12.17
N ALA A 52 0.78 9.18 13.45
CA ALA A 52 0.41 8.16 14.42
C ALA A 52 -1.11 8.02 14.61
N LEU A 53 -1.87 9.11 14.47
CA LEU A 53 -3.34 9.10 14.53
C LEU A 53 -3.98 8.52 13.27
N GLU A 54 -3.39 8.77 12.10
CA GLU A 54 -3.89 8.23 10.82
C GLU A 54 -3.59 6.73 10.67
N LEU A 55 -2.42 6.28 11.13
CA LEU A 55 -1.90 4.94 10.87
C LEU A 55 -2.86 3.80 11.26
N PRO A 56 -3.54 3.80 12.43
CA PRO A 56 -4.49 2.75 12.79
C PRO A 56 -5.67 2.65 11.82
N LEU A 57 -6.17 3.81 11.35
CA LEU A 57 -7.26 3.86 10.36
C LEU A 57 -6.80 3.27 9.03
N MET A 58 -5.58 3.63 8.60
CA MET A 58 -5.00 3.10 7.37
C MET A 58 -4.72 1.60 7.44
N ILE A 59 -4.23 1.09 8.57
CA ILE A 59 -4.03 -0.34 8.81
C ILE A 59 -5.36 -1.09 8.75
N ALA A 60 -6.40 -0.59 9.43
CA ALA A 60 -7.72 -1.22 9.44
C ALA A 60 -8.36 -1.22 8.04
N ALA A 61 -8.32 -0.08 7.33
CA ALA A 61 -8.82 0.03 5.96
C ALA A 61 -8.08 -0.93 5.02
N SER A 62 -6.75 -0.95 5.09
CA SER A 62 -5.90 -1.85 4.31
C SER A 62 -6.23 -3.31 4.56
N TRP A 63 -6.42 -3.69 5.83
CA TRP A 63 -6.84 -5.05 6.17
C TRP A 63 -8.17 -5.40 5.49
N ILE A 64 -9.19 -4.56 5.64
CA ILE A 64 -10.54 -4.78 5.07
C ILE A 64 -10.48 -4.90 3.55
N VAL A 65 -9.83 -3.95 2.87
CA VAL A 65 -9.72 -3.91 1.41
C VAL A 65 -8.91 -5.10 0.90
N CYS A 66 -7.85 -5.53 1.60
CA CYS A 66 -7.10 -6.72 1.26
C CYS A 66 -8.01 -7.95 1.18
N GLY A 67 -8.85 -8.19 2.20
CA GLY A 67 -9.79 -9.31 2.17
C GLY A 67 -10.81 -9.22 1.05
N TRP A 68 -11.34 -8.02 0.83
CA TRP A 68 -12.24 -7.78 -0.29
C TRP A 68 -11.56 -8.14 -1.62
N ALA A 69 -10.33 -7.68 -1.86
CA ALA A 69 -9.59 -7.98 -3.08
C ALA A 69 -9.29 -9.48 -3.22
N LEU A 70 -8.81 -10.13 -2.16
CA LEU A 70 -8.54 -11.57 -2.15
C LEU A 70 -9.77 -12.39 -2.55
N ARG A 71 -10.95 -12.05 -2.01
CA ARG A 71 -12.22 -12.73 -2.34
C ARG A 71 -12.73 -12.36 -3.74
N ARG A 72 -12.71 -11.06 -4.08
CA ARG A 72 -13.26 -10.54 -5.34
C ARG A 72 -12.53 -11.08 -6.57
N PHE A 73 -11.21 -11.21 -6.47
CA PHE A 73 -10.37 -11.73 -7.55
C PHE A 73 -10.09 -13.22 -7.43
N LYS A 74 -10.51 -13.88 -6.33
CA LYS A 74 -10.23 -15.30 -6.05
C LYS A 74 -8.73 -15.59 -6.10
N VAL A 75 -7.93 -14.74 -5.46
CA VAL A 75 -6.47 -14.91 -5.42
C VAL A 75 -6.14 -16.22 -4.72
N SER A 76 -5.39 -17.07 -5.41
CA SER A 76 -4.94 -18.37 -4.89
C SER A 76 -4.23 -18.22 -3.55
N THR A 77 -4.35 -19.24 -2.71
CA THR A 77 -3.73 -19.29 -1.38
C THR A 77 -2.26 -19.73 -1.42
N ASP A 78 -1.73 -20.06 -2.61
CA ASP A 78 -0.33 -20.39 -2.76
C ASP A 78 0.57 -19.17 -2.50
N THR A 79 1.75 -19.44 -1.93
CA THR A 79 2.72 -18.40 -1.57
C THR A 79 3.15 -17.58 -2.78
N GLY A 80 3.23 -18.16 -3.98
CA GLY A 80 3.65 -17.46 -5.19
C GLY A 80 2.70 -16.32 -5.55
N SER A 81 1.40 -16.63 -5.66
CA SER A 81 0.36 -15.63 -5.98
C SER A 81 0.26 -14.55 -4.91
N ARG A 82 0.37 -14.91 -3.62
CA ARG A 82 0.28 -13.94 -2.52
C ARG A 82 1.50 -13.02 -2.44
N THR A 83 2.70 -13.55 -2.66
CA THR A 83 3.93 -12.76 -2.75
C THR A 83 3.90 -11.82 -3.95
N ALA A 84 3.45 -12.30 -5.11
CA ALA A 84 3.30 -11.46 -6.30
C ALA A 84 2.33 -10.30 -6.05
N MET A 85 1.17 -10.57 -5.43
CA MET A 85 0.21 -9.51 -5.07
C MET A 85 0.84 -8.49 -4.11
N SER A 86 1.53 -8.97 -3.08
CA SER A 86 2.15 -8.15 -2.03
C SER A 86 3.23 -7.21 -2.59
N LEU A 87 4.17 -7.77 -3.37
CA LEU A 87 5.26 -7.01 -3.96
C LEU A 87 4.75 -6.00 -4.99
N ALA A 88 3.81 -6.41 -5.87
CA ALA A 88 3.24 -5.50 -6.86
C ALA A 88 2.49 -4.34 -6.17
N ALA A 89 1.70 -4.63 -5.14
CA ALA A 89 0.98 -3.62 -4.37
C ALA A 89 1.92 -2.64 -3.66
N LEU A 90 3.02 -3.14 -3.08
CA LEU A 90 4.05 -2.30 -2.45
C LEU A 90 4.77 -1.42 -3.47
N ILE A 91 5.21 -1.97 -4.60
CA ILE A 91 5.90 -1.22 -5.67
C ILE A 91 4.99 -0.10 -6.19
N LEU A 92 3.71 -0.39 -6.44
CA LEU A 92 2.74 0.62 -6.87
C LEU A 92 2.57 1.72 -5.81
N LEU A 93 2.49 1.34 -4.53
CA LEU A 93 2.33 2.29 -3.43
C LEU A 93 3.55 3.21 -3.28
N MET A 94 4.76 2.64 -3.26
CA MET A 94 6.01 3.41 -3.18
C MET A 94 6.20 4.31 -4.40
N GLY A 95 5.85 3.81 -5.59
CA GLY A 95 5.90 4.59 -6.83
C GLY A 95 4.91 5.76 -6.80
N ALA A 96 3.69 5.54 -6.31
CA ALA A 96 2.70 6.60 -6.18
C ALA A 96 3.10 7.65 -5.13
N GLU A 97 3.66 7.22 -3.99
CA GLU A 97 4.21 8.14 -2.99
C GLU A 97 5.32 9.02 -3.56
N LEU A 98 6.27 8.41 -4.27
CA LEU A 98 7.33 9.16 -4.97
C LEU A 98 6.72 10.15 -5.96
N LEU A 99 5.78 9.73 -6.80
CA LEU A 99 5.11 10.61 -7.76
C LEU A 99 4.39 11.78 -7.08
N VAL A 100 3.69 11.55 -5.97
CA VAL A 100 3.07 12.63 -5.18
C VAL A 100 4.13 13.57 -4.62
N SER A 101 5.23 13.03 -4.09
CA SER A 101 6.33 13.85 -3.56
C SER A 101 6.97 14.74 -4.64
N LEU A 102 7.13 14.22 -5.86
CA LEU A 102 7.75 14.96 -6.96
C LEU A 102 6.77 15.97 -7.59
N LEU A 103 5.56 15.51 -7.92
CA LEU A 103 4.61 16.28 -8.74
C LEU A 103 3.72 17.22 -7.93
N VAL A 104 3.34 16.82 -6.71
CA VAL A 104 2.42 17.59 -5.88
C VAL A 104 3.19 18.45 -4.87
N ALA A 105 4.19 17.86 -4.22
CA ALA A 105 5.00 18.57 -3.23
C ALA A 105 6.24 19.28 -3.82
N GLY A 106 6.50 19.13 -5.13
CA GLY A 106 7.59 19.84 -5.83
C GLY A 106 9.00 19.44 -5.39
N ARG A 107 9.17 18.27 -4.75
CA ARG A 107 10.47 17.81 -4.28
C ARG A 107 11.26 17.14 -5.39
N SER A 108 12.58 17.14 -5.26
CA SER A 108 13.49 16.28 -6.03
C SER A 108 13.54 14.85 -5.47
N PRO A 109 14.04 13.86 -6.23
CA PRO A 109 14.23 12.50 -5.73
C PRO A 109 15.17 12.42 -4.53
N ALA A 110 16.20 13.27 -4.48
CA ALA A 110 17.15 13.31 -3.37
C ALA A 110 16.48 13.82 -2.09
N GLU A 111 15.67 14.88 -2.18
CA GLU A 111 14.91 15.40 -1.04
C GLU A 111 13.89 14.38 -0.54
N HIS A 112 13.21 13.66 -1.44
CA HIS A 112 12.33 12.56 -1.05
C HIS A 112 13.09 11.49 -0.26
N LEU A 113 14.30 11.12 -0.70
CA LEU A 113 15.10 10.11 0.00
C LEU A 113 15.57 10.60 1.39
N MET A 114 15.79 11.90 1.56
CA MET A 114 16.14 12.47 2.86
C MET A 114 15.00 12.38 3.88
N LEU A 115 13.74 12.35 3.44
CA LEU A 115 12.58 12.20 4.33
C LEU A 115 12.62 10.90 5.14
N TYR A 116 13.21 9.83 4.61
CA TYR A 116 13.38 8.56 5.32
C TYR A 116 14.32 8.61 6.53
N ARG A 117 14.95 9.75 6.80
CA ARG A 117 15.70 10.00 8.05
C ARG A 117 14.81 10.53 9.17
N THR A 118 13.54 10.83 8.89
CA THR A 118 12.60 11.41 9.84
C THR A 118 11.70 10.35 10.46
N ALA A 119 11.36 10.52 11.74
CA ALA A 119 10.47 9.60 12.45
C ALA A 119 9.06 9.46 11.83
N PRO A 120 8.38 10.53 11.36
CA PRO A 120 7.05 10.40 10.76
C PRO A 120 7.04 9.52 9.50
N VAL A 121 8.07 9.64 8.66
CA VAL A 121 8.16 8.88 7.39
C VAL A 121 8.51 7.43 7.67
N LEU A 122 9.42 7.16 8.62
CA LEU A 122 9.71 5.80 9.06
C LEU A 122 8.48 5.11 9.67
N LEU A 123 7.66 5.85 10.42
CA LEU A 123 6.40 5.33 10.95
C LEU A 123 5.40 5.01 9.82
N GLY A 124 5.30 5.88 8.82
CA GLY A 124 4.52 5.63 7.61
C GLY A 124 4.99 4.38 6.86
N LEU A 125 6.31 4.21 6.70
CA LEU A 125 6.93 3.04 6.08
C LEU A 125 6.58 1.74 6.82
N CYS A 126 6.58 1.74 8.16
CA CYS A 126 6.10 0.60 8.94
C CYS A 126 4.66 0.23 8.58
N GLY A 127 3.78 1.23 8.38
CA GLY A 127 2.42 1.01 7.90
C GLY A 127 2.35 0.41 6.50
N GLN A 128 3.20 0.87 5.59
CA GLN A 128 3.29 0.34 4.22
C GLN A 128 3.78 -1.11 4.20
N LEU A 129 4.75 -1.45 5.06
CA LEU A 129 5.22 -2.82 5.24
C LEU A 129 4.11 -3.72 5.82
N ALA A 130 3.35 -3.22 6.79
CA ALA A 130 2.17 -3.95 7.30
C ALA A 130 1.11 -4.17 6.21
N TYR A 131 0.78 -3.11 5.45
CA TYR A 131 -0.11 -3.18 4.29
C TYR A 131 0.32 -4.25 3.28
N ALA A 132 1.62 -4.31 2.99
CA ALA A 132 2.21 -5.28 2.06
C ALA A 132 2.25 -6.70 2.63
N ALA A 133 2.29 -6.87 3.95
CA ALA A 133 2.27 -8.19 4.58
C ALA A 133 0.86 -8.81 4.59
N PHE A 134 -0.21 -8.02 4.51
CA PHE A 134 -1.59 -8.52 4.63
C PHE A 134 -1.98 -9.63 3.66
N PRO A 135 -1.65 -9.58 2.36
CA PRO A 135 -1.99 -10.67 1.45
C PRO A 135 -1.32 -12.00 1.82
N LEU A 136 -0.16 -11.96 2.49
CA LEU A 136 0.58 -13.15 2.94
C LEU A 136 -0.03 -13.77 4.20
N ILE A 137 -0.41 -12.95 5.17
CA ILE A 137 -0.85 -13.43 6.49
C ILE A 137 -2.37 -13.68 6.57
N ARG A 138 -3.15 -13.09 5.67
CA ARG A 138 -4.61 -13.15 5.73
C ARG A 138 -5.18 -14.44 5.12
N LEU A 139 -5.81 -15.24 5.99
CA LEU A 139 -6.58 -16.43 5.65
C LEU A 139 -7.98 -16.05 5.12
N ARG A 140 -8.04 -15.56 3.87
CA ARG A 140 -9.24 -15.14 3.09
C ARG A 140 -9.96 -13.85 3.50
#